data_AF-A0A368BK60-F1
#
_entry.id   AF-A0A368BK60-F1
#
_cell.length_a   1.000
_cell.length_b   1.000
_cell.length_c   1.000
_cell.angle_alpha   90.00
_cell.angle_beta   90.00
_cell.angle_gamma   90.00
#
_symmetry.space_group_name_H-M   'P 1'
#
loop_
_entity.id
_entity.type
_entity.pdbx_description
1 polymer ?
#
loop_
_entity_poly.entity_id
_entity_poly.type
_entity_poly.pdbx_seq_one_letter_code
_entity_poly.pdbx_strand_id
1 'polypeptide(L)'
;MSRFLPLLLALAIHSTIGALPLQADLVAHYSFDENIPDDPTVVDSLGRNNGIFINGSNVLRGVTSPDPLLGTACGFTFQSGVNLGTGSAVRPSDQFTISWWMRPDTLDSFDRIYETMSGTSNGANGIRIDLGGAPGNSVRVLLRDGNGITSTTHTHSLDLRNDGTWYFVAVRYDSTAGDGSALQVTVIESDEDHSPQDISAATESPLSLGTGPIDLHSNGAFLAADDANASGSNDFAGALDDFAFFQTGDMHGVVSDEALSEICKSGALSISPDTAPPVIETFSVSQSIVDAGSPIVLSWSVINAESVLLTPGIGVVSASGSRQFVPAETTVYTLTASRENRTTAASIQITVDQQLLPPVISEFMARNQESLEDGDGNYSDWIEIHNPNLIPIDLGGYSLTDNAEDPFRWSFPSGTSIPAGGYLIVFASQQERDDYVDPDGNLHSNFSLRADGEYLALVSPVSGSPVSEFSPTYPEQREDLSYGPGGFYAIPTPGAPSQGSGVIDFVADTTFSVDRGFYTDPFSVEITTATPDAEIYYTTDGTEPSPRNGTLFLDPVRISSTTALRAAAFKEGYEPTNVDTQTYLFLEDILRQPQNITGYPDTWANK
;
A
#
# COMPACT_ATOMS: atom_id res chain seq x y z
N MET A 1 7.50 -56.00 32.40
CA MET A 1 7.29 -55.95 30.93
C MET A 1 6.42 -54.71 30.66
N SER A 2 7.04 -53.61 30.24
CA SER A 2 7.00 -53.05 28.86
C SER A 2 5.69 -52.31 28.59
N ARG A 3 5.60 -51.06 28.12
CA ARG A 3 6.54 -50.01 27.66
C ARG A 3 5.72 -48.71 27.40
N PHE A 4 6.46 -47.60 27.22
CA PHE A 4 6.18 -46.37 26.42
C PHE A 4 5.75 -45.06 27.12
N LEU A 5 6.73 -44.15 27.16
CA LEU A 5 6.70 -42.66 27.09
C LEU A 5 6.35 -42.21 25.65
N PRO A 6 5.94 -40.96 25.33
CA PRO A 6 6.69 -39.69 25.55
C PRO A 6 5.85 -38.56 26.21
N LEU A 7 6.41 -37.70 27.07
CA LEU A 7 7.14 -36.43 26.83
C LEU A 7 6.21 -35.20 26.96
N LEU A 8 6.20 -34.63 28.17
CA LEU A 8 5.78 -33.26 28.50
C LEU A 8 6.96 -32.32 28.16
N LEU A 9 6.70 -31.16 27.54
CA LEU A 9 6.95 -29.81 28.09
C LEU A 9 7.02 -28.78 26.94
N ALA A 10 5.94 -28.02 26.74
CA ALA A 10 5.96 -26.71 26.10
C ALA A 10 4.76 -25.91 26.63
N LEU A 11 4.98 -25.12 27.69
CA LEU A 11 4.03 -24.13 28.17
C LEU A 11 4.81 -22.93 28.71
N ALA A 12 4.28 -21.73 28.42
CA ALA A 12 4.82 -20.38 28.64
C ALA A 12 5.86 -19.99 27.57
N ILE A 13 5.59 -19.01 26.71
CA ILE A 13 5.24 -17.62 27.04
C ILE A 13 4.04 -17.14 26.20
N HIS A 14 3.02 -16.62 26.87
CA HIS A 14 2.06 -15.66 26.32
C HIS A 14 1.98 -14.54 27.34
N SER A 15 2.59 -13.40 27.03
CA SER A 15 2.41 -12.16 27.78
C SER A 15 2.75 -10.98 26.89
N THR A 16 1.69 -10.32 26.42
CA THR A 16 1.60 -8.91 26.03
C THR A 16 2.63 -8.40 25.02
N ILE A 17 2.39 -8.74 23.74
CA ILE A 17 2.78 -7.86 22.63
C ILE A 17 1.54 -7.03 22.33
N GLY A 18 1.59 -5.72 22.59
CA GLY A 18 0.63 -4.82 21.99
C GLY A 18 0.84 -4.93 20.48
N ALA A 19 -0.18 -5.38 19.75
CA ALA A 19 -0.16 -5.37 18.30
C ALA A 19 -0.07 -3.91 17.84
N LEU A 20 1.15 -3.43 17.57
CA LEU A 20 1.35 -2.30 16.68
C LEU A 20 1.10 -2.82 15.26
N PRO A 21 0.44 -2.05 14.38
CA PRO A 21 0.32 -2.43 12.99
C PRO A 21 1.72 -2.34 12.35
N LEU A 22 2.41 -3.46 12.24
CA LEU A 22 3.57 -3.52 11.34
C LEU A 22 3.05 -3.67 9.90
N GLN A 23 3.45 -2.75 9.02
CA GLN A 23 3.02 -2.65 7.61
C GLN A 23 4.14 -2.99 6.61
N ALA A 24 5.20 -3.67 7.08
CA ALA A 24 6.29 -4.16 6.23
C ALA A 24 6.11 -5.66 5.94
N ASP A 25 6.17 -6.03 4.65
CA ASP A 25 6.07 -7.42 4.20
C ASP A 25 7.47 -8.05 4.12
N LEU A 26 7.64 -9.23 4.71
CA LEU A 26 8.81 -10.07 4.43
C LEU A 26 8.73 -10.58 2.99
N VAL A 27 9.68 -10.20 2.16
CA VAL A 27 9.73 -10.51 0.72
C VAL A 27 10.52 -11.77 0.43
N ALA A 28 11.61 -11.98 1.18
CA ALA A 28 12.43 -13.17 1.12
C ALA A 28 13.25 -13.29 2.41
N HIS A 29 13.40 -14.50 2.91
CA HIS A 29 14.31 -14.79 4.01
C HIS A 29 15.01 -16.12 3.74
N TYR A 30 16.33 -16.07 3.82
CA TYR A 30 17.21 -17.16 3.51
C TYR A 30 17.80 -17.70 4.81
N SER A 31 17.22 -18.82 5.24
CA SER A 31 17.65 -19.63 6.36
C SER A 31 18.93 -20.38 5.97
N PHE A 32 20.08 -19.85 6.39
CA PHE A 32 21.37 -20.37 5.92
C PHE A 32 21.74 -21.68 6.58
N ASP A 33 21.52 -21.81 7.88
CA ASP A 33 22.13 -22.84 8.70
C ASP A 33 21.15 -23.95 9.13
N GLU A 34 19.84 -23.76 8.91
CA GLU A 34 18.74 -24.63 9.32
C GLU A 34 18.41 -25.75 8.31
N ASN A 35 19.14 -25.79 7.19
CA ASN A 35 19.03 -26.82 6.17
C ASN A 35 19.82 -28.10 6.51
N ILE A 36 19.42 -29.24 5.92
CA ILE A 36 20.06 -30.55 6.14
C ILE A 36 21.55 -30.48 5.77
N PRO A 37 22.49 -31.07 6.55
CA PRO A 37 23.94 -30.89 6.39
C PRO A 37 24.55 -31.19 5.02
N ASP A 38 23.84 -31.93 4.16
CA ASP A 38 24.29 -32.34 2.83
C ASP A 38 23.50 -31.66 1.68
N ASP A 39 22.55 -30.76 2.00
CA ASP A 39 21.75 -30.07 0.99
C ASP A 39 22.51 -28.87 0.42
N PRO A 40 22.82 -28.85 -0.90
CA PRO A 40 23.46 -27.71 -1.53
C PRO A 40 22.51 -26.51 -1.71
N THR A 41 21.21 -26.68 -1.45
CA THR A 41 20.19 -25.65 -1.60
C THR A 41 20.03 -24.82 -0.33
N VAL A 42 19.92 -23.50 -0.51
CA VAL A 42 19.46 -22.57 0.52
C VAL A 42 17.98 -22.35 0.31
N VAL A 43 17.17 -22.70 1.29
CA VAL A 43 15.73 -22.58 1.19
C VAL A 43 15.31 -21.16 1.55
N ASP A 44 14.53 -20.55 0.66
CA ASP A 44 13.76 -19.35 0.98
C ASP A 44 12.55 -19.77 1.83
N SER A 45 12.35 -19.17 2.99
CA SER A 45 11.27 -19.53 3.92
C SER A 45 9.87 -19.37 3.32
N LEU A 46 9.73 -18.51 2.31
CA LEU A 46 8.49 -18.33 1.54
C LEU A 46 8.33 -19.33 0.38
N GLY A 47 9.36 -20.13 0.11
CA GLY A 47 9.38 -21.17 -0.93
C GLY A 47 9.35 -20.65 -2.37
N ARG A 48 9.73 -19.38 -2.59
CA ARG A 48 9.58 -18.70 -3.90
C ARG A 48 10.86 -18.65 -4.70
N ASN A 49 12.03 -18.56 -4.06
CA ASN A 49 13.31 -18.43 -4.77
C ASN A 49 14.49 -19.02 -3.99
N ASN A 50 14.68 -20.35 -4.05
CA ASN A 50 15.78 -21.03 -3.37
C ASN A 50 17.16 -20.70 -3.99
N GLY A 51 18.16 -20.57 -3.12
CA GLY A 51 19.57 -20.38 -3.46
C GLY A 51 20.40 -21.67 -3.52
N ILE A 52 21.68 -21.54 -3.82
CA ILE A 52 22.67 -22.62 -3.89
C ILE A 52 24.01 -22.16 -3.30
N PHE A 53 24.64 -22.98 -2.47
CA PHE A 53 26.00 -22.70 -1.97
C PHE A 53 27.05 -22.82 -3.06
N ILE A 54 28.00 -21.88 -3.06
CA ILE A 54 29.19 -21.92 -3.91
C ILE A 54 30.30 -22.65 -3.15
N ASN A 55 30.86 -23.67 -3.80
CA ASN A 55 31.85 -24.55 -3.19
C ASN A 55 31.40 -25.07 -1.82
N GLY A 56 30.16 -25.60 -1.73
CA GLY A 56 29.49 -25.96 -0.47
C GLY A 56 30.28 -26.86 0.50
N SER A 57 31.29 -27.60 0.05
CA SER A 57 32.22 -28.33 0.92
C SER A 57 33.07 -27.42 1.84
N ASN A 58 33.13 -26.13 1.53
CA ASN A 58 33.87 -25.10 2.24
C ASN A 58 32.96 -24.21 3.12
N VAL A 59 31.66 -24.55 3.20
CA VAL A 59 30.68 -23.89 4.06
C VAL A 59 30.53 -24.68 5.37
N LEU A 60 30.74 -24.01 6.50
CA LEU A 60 30.68 -24.56 7.84
C LEU A 60 29.39 -24.11 8.53
N ARG A 61 28.45 -25.02 8.77
CA ARG A 61 27.22 -24.73 9.52
C ARG A 61 27.44 -24.79 11.04
N GLY A 62 26.57 -24.14 11.81
CA GLY A 62 26.60 -24.24 13.27
C GLY A 62 27.58 -23.28 13.93
N VAL A 63 28.00 -22.21 13.25
CA VAL A 63 28.84 -21.17 13.86
C VAL A 63 28.01 -20.44 14.90
N THR A 64 28.46 -20.43 16.16
CA THR A 64 27.68 -19.81 17.24
C THR A 64 27.51 -18.31 17.03
N SER A 65 26.26 -17.87 17.02
CA SER A 65 25.83 -16.46 17.01
C SER A 65 26.05 -15.84 18.41
N PRO A 66 26.27 -14.52 18.55
CA PRO A 66 26.53 -13.89 19.85
C PRO A 66 25.30 -13.92 20.76
N ASP A 67 24.09 -13.96 20.19
CA ASP A 67 22.84 -14.14 20.91
C ASP A 67 22.35 -15.60 20.82
N PRO A 68 22.11 -16.29 21.95
CA PRO A 68 21.47 -17.61 21.98
C PRO A 68 20.11 -17.70 21.27
N LEU A 69 19.41 -16.58 21.09
CA LEU A 69 18.12 -16.47 20.39
C LEU A 69 18.28 -16.50 18.87
N LEU A 70 19.40 -16.00 18.34
CA LEU A 70 19.73 -16.07 16.91
C LEU A 70 20.18 -17.48 16.50
N GLY A 71 20.65 -18.29 17.45
CA GLY A 71 20.99 -19.68 17.20
C GLY A 71 22.39 -19.85 16.60
N THR A 72 22.47 -20.28 15.35
CA THR A 72 23.73 -20.55 14.66
C THR A 72 23.76 -19.90 13.27
N ALA A 73 24.94 -19.86 12.67
CA ALA A 73 25.18 -19.22 11.38
C ALA A 73 26.01 -20.10 10.45
N CYS A 74 26.14 -19.68 9.20
CA CYS A 74 27.00 -20.31 8.20
C CYS A 74 28.34 -19.57 8.07
N GLY A 75 29.44 -20.28 8.33
CA GLY A 75 30.80 -19.85 8.06
C GLY A 75 31.23 -20.15 6.63
N PHE A 76 31.70 -19.14 5.91
CA PHE A 76 32.25 -19.25 4.57
C PHE A 76 33.78 -19.19 4.67
N THR A 77 34.45 -20.22 4.18
CA THR A 77 35.92 -20.23 4.06
C THR A 77 36.36 -19.79 2.65
N PHE A 78 37.66 -19.75 2.38
CA PHE A 78 38.23 -19.27 1.12
C PHE A 78 37.51 -19.86 -0.11
N GLN A 79 37.14 -18.99 -1.06
CA GLN A 79 36.41 -19.31 -2.29
C GLN A 79 35.05 -19.96 -2.07
N SER A 80 34.34 -19.63 -0.98
CA SER A 80 32.97 -20.08 -0.76
C SER A 80 32.00 -18.91 -0.56
N GLY A 81 30.73 -19.15 -0.83
CA GLY A 81 29.69 -18.14 -0.80
C GLY A 81 28.33 -18.76 -1.06
N VAL A 82 27.35 -17.93 -1.42
CA VAL A 82 25.97 -18.38 -1.59
C VAL A 82 25.24 -17.59 -2.66
N ASN A 83 24.83 -18.25 -3.74
CA ASN A 83 24.00 -17.61 -4.75
C ASN A 83 22.52 -17.78 -4.38
N LEU A 84 21.83 -16.71 -3.95
CA LEU A 84 20.41 -16.80 -3.55
C LEU A 84 19.40 -16.76 -4.72
N GLY A 85 19.88 -16.71 -5.96
CA GLY A 85 19.05 -16.72 -7.17
C GLY A 85 18.57 -15.32 -7.60
N THR A 86 18.10 -15.20 -8.86
CA THR A 86 17.75 -13.92 -9.52
C THR A 86 16.24 -13.80 -9.83
N GLY A 87 15.39 -14.60 -9.18
CA GLY A 87 13.95 -14.66 -9.43
C GLY A 87 13.28 -13.30 -9.29
N SER A 88 12.29 -13.00 -10.14
CA SER A 88 11.56 -11.72 -10.09
C SER A 88 10.72 -11.53 -8.81
N ALA A 89 10.42 -12.63 -8.12
CA ALA A 89 9.60 -12.64 -6.91
C ALA A 89 10.29 -12.08 -5.66
N VAL A 90 11.61 -11.87 -5.69
CA VAL A 90 12.41 -11.40 -4.53
C VAL A 90 13.22 -10.13 -4.85
N ARG A 91 12.78 -9.36 -5.86
CA ARG A 91 13.47 -8.14 -6.29
C ARG A 91 12.88 -6.95 -5.52
N PRO A 92 13.64 -6.30 -4.62
CA PRO A 92 13.16 -5.06 -4.00
C PRO A 92 12.96 -4.00 -5.09
N SER A 93 11.87 -3.23 -4.99
CA SER A 93 11.54 -2.14 -5.93
C SER A 93 11.84 -0.77 -5.31
N ASP A 94 10.84 -0.12 -4.73
CA ASP A 94 10.82 1.33 -4.51
C ASP A 94 11.12 1.72 -3.05
N GLN A 95 10.61 0.93 -2.10
CA GLN A 95 10.92 1.07 -0.68
C GLN A 95 11.27 -0.30 -0.09
N PHE A 96 12.46 -0.44 0.49
CA PHE A 96 12.91 -1.72 1.01
C PHE A 96 13.86 -1.59 2.19
N THR A 97 13.97 -2.68 2.95
CA THR A 97 14.98 -2.87 4.00
C THR A 97 15.66 -4.23 3.80
N ILE A 98 16.98 -4.24 3.73
CA ILE A 98 17.80 -5.46 3.73
C ILE A 98 18.51 -5.54 5.06
N SER A 99 18.42 -6.66 5.76
CA SER A 99 19.10 -6.86 7.04
C SER A 99 19.79 -8.21 7.12
N TRP A 100 20.94 -8.24 7.78
CA TRP A 100 21.66 -9.48 8.08
C TRP A 100 22.61 -9.29 9.26
N TRP A 101 23.08 -10.44 9.75
CA TRP A 101 24.03 -10.56 10.82
C TRP A 101 25.33 -11.17 10.28
N MET A 102 26.48 -10.58 10.60
CA MET A 102 27.76 -11.03 10.07
C MET A 102 28.91 -10.98 11.08
N ARG A 103 29.87 -11.89 10.90
CA ARG A 103 31.17 -11.90 11.57
C ARG A 103 32.28 -12.04 10.54
N PRO A 104 32.91 -10.95 10.10
CA PRO A 104 33.98 -11.02 9.12
C PRO A 104 35.24 -11.66 9.74
N ASP A 105 35.83 -12.64 9.07
CA ASP A 105 37.16 -13.18 9.43
C ASP A 105 38.26 -12.50 8.59
N THR A 106 37.91 -12.00 7.41
CA THR A 106 38.72 -11.06 6.62
C THR A 106 37.89 -9.86 6.17
N LEU A 107 38.57 -8.76 5.85
CA LEU A 107 37.96 -7.53 5.35
C LEU A 107 38.82 -7.07 4.18
N ASP A 108 38.61 -7.69 3.02
CA ASP A 108 39.32 -7.31 1.80
C ASP A 108 38.50 -6.32 0.96
N SER A 109 38.97 -5.92 -0.22
CA SER A 109 38.31 -4.88 -1.01
C SER A 109 37.09 -5.36 -1.81
N PHE A 110 36.70 -6.63 -1.66
CA PHE A 110 35.87 -7.32 -2.64
C PHE A 110 34.77 -8.19 -2.03
N ASP A 111 34.60 -8.23 -0.72
CA ASP A 111 33.47 -8.92 -0.08
C ASP A 111 32.14 -8.27 -0.49
N ARG A 112 31.31 -8.97 -1.29
CA ARG A 112 30.02 -8.46 -1.81
C ARG A 112 28.86 -9.29 -1.30
N ILE A 113 27.86 -8.60 -0.77
CA ILE A 113 26.67 -9.22 -0.18
C ILE A 113 25.46 -9.10 -1.12
N TYR A 114 25.31 -7.96 -1.78
CA TYR A 114 24.17 -7.71 -2.66
C TYR A 114 24.57 -6.84 -3.85
N GLU A 115 24.11 -7.22 -5.04
CA GLU A 115 24.33 -6.47 -6.26
C GLU A 115 23.12 -6.66 -7.19
N THR A 116 22.38 -5.59 -7.44
CA THR A 116 21.44 -5.55 -8.57
C THR A 116 21.95 -4.53 -9.56
N MET A 117 22.33 -5.00 -10.75
CA MET A 117 22.80 -4.13 -11.83
C MET A 117 22.20 -4.57 -13.16
N SER A 118 21.62 -3.63 -13.91
CA SER A 118 21.26 -3.85 -15.30
C SER A 118 22.50 -3.84 -16.21
N GLY A 119 23.37 -4.85 -16.08
CA GLY A 119 24.62 -5.02 -16.84
C GLY A 119 25.91 -4.75 -16.03
N THR A 120 27.06 -5.26 -16.49
CA THR A 120 28.34 -5.20 -15.74
C THR A 120 29.16 -3.91 -15.97
N SER A 121 28.60 -2.90 -16.63
CA SER A 121 29.32 -1.66 -16.97
C SER A 121 29.20 -0.59 -15.88
N ASN A 122 30.12 0.39 -15.86
CA ASN A 122 30.07 1.53 -14.92
C ASN A 122 28.84 2.45 -15.09
N GLY A 123 28.03 2.26 -16.14
CA GLY A 123 26.78 2.99 -16.39
C GLY A 123 25.52 2.14 -16.22
N ALA A 124 25.54 1.11 -15.38
CA ALA A 124 24.33 0.34 -15.04
C ALA A 124 23.54 1.01 -13.90
N ASN A 125 22.20 0.95 -13.95
CA ASN A 125 21.34 1.26 -12.80
C ASN A 125 21.53 0.17 -11.73
N GLY A 126 21.57 0.55 -10.45
CA GLY A 126 21.66 -0.45 -9.40
C GLY A 126 22.05 0.01 -8.02
N ILE A 127 21.95 -0.93 -7.09
CA ILE A 127 22.54 -0.85 -5.75
C ILE A 127 23.55 -1.98 -5.57
N ARG A 128 24.67 -1.66 -4.94
CA ARG A 128 25.72 -2.60 -4.56
C ARG A 128 26.14 -2.41 -3.11
N ILE A 129 26.25 -3.51 -2.37
CA ILE A 129 26.73 -3.52 -0.98
C ILE A 129 28.07 -4.26 -0.93
N ASP A 130 29.12 -3.52 -0.59
CA ASP A 130 30.47 -4.03 -0.39
C ASP A 130 30.85 -3.97 1.10
N LEU A 131 31.65 -4.92 1.54
CA LEU A 131 32.37 -4.87 2.81
C LEU A 131 33.85 -4.65 2.56
N GLY A 132 34.46 -3.78 3.36
CA GLY A 132 35.92 -3.58 3.37
C GLY A 132 36.49 -2.73 2.22
N GLY A 133 37.81 -2.60 2.23
CA GLY A 133 38.59 -1.85 1.23
C GLY A 133 39.06 -0.45 1.68
N ALA A 134 39.87 0.23 0.85
CA ALA A 134 40.37 1.58 1.18
C ALA A 134 39.36 2.68 0.80
N PRO A 135 39.16 3.72 1.64
CA PRO A 135 39.78 3.91 2.94
C PRO A 135 38.89 3.37 4.07
N GLY A 136 39.24 2.21 4.64
CA GLY A 136 38.65 1.73 5.89
C GLY A 136 37.82 0.46 5.75
N ASN A 137 38.01 -0.43 6.71
CA ASN A 137 37.23 -1.64 6.90
C ASN A 137 35.77 -1.26 7.22
N SER A 138 34.89 -1.09 6.24
CA SER A 138 33.58 -0.46 6.47
C SER A 138 32.49 -1.08 5.59
N VAL A 139 31.23 -0.88 5.96
CA VAL A 139 30.09 -1.21 5.09
C VAL A 139 29.90 -0.07 4.10
N ARG A 140 29.96 -0.41 2.81
CA ARG A 140 29.84 0.57 1.73
C ARG A 140 28.65 0.23 0.83
N VAL A 141 27.74 1.17 0.67
CA VAL A 141 26.62 1.08 -0.27
C VAL A 141 26.89 2.03 -1.44
N LEU A 142 26.86 1.48 -2.65
CA LEU A 142 26.98 2.25 -3.88
C LEU A 142 25.66 2.25 -4.62
N LEU A 143 25.23 3.44 -5.01
CA LEU A 143 24.03 3.65 -5.79
C LEU A 143 24.41 4.20 -7.16
N ARG A 144 23.78 3.65 -8.20
CA ARG A 144 24.04 4.01 -9.61
C ARG A 144 22.72 4.24 -10.33
N ASP A 145 22.63 5.37 -11.03
CA ASP A 145 21.45 5.81 -11.79
C ASP A 145 21.57 5.57 -13.31
N GLY A 146 22.56 4.76 -13.73
CA GLY A 146 22.78 4.33 -15.12
C GLY A 146 23.17 5.40 -16.13
N ASN A 147 23.32 6.66 -15.70
CA ASN A 147 23.81 7.74 -16.57
C ASN A 147 25.35 7.81 -16.61
N GLY A 148 26.04 6.87 -15.95
CA GLY A 148 27.51 6.73 -15.97
C GLY A 148 28.29 7.84 -15.27
N ILE A 149 27.59 8.81 -14.64
CA ILE A 149 28.18 10.00 -14.00
C ILE A 149 27.96 9.98 -12.47
N THR A 150 26.95 9.28 -11.98
CA THR A 150 26.48 9.35 -10.59
C THR A 150 26.58 7.98 -9.94
N SER A 151 27.76 7.69 -9.41
CA SER A 151 27.98 6.63 -8.43
C SER A 151 28.10 7.29 -7.06
N THR A 152 27.01 7.41 -6.32
CA THR A 152 27.12 7.89 -4.93
C THR A 152 27.60 6.72 -4.07
N THR A 153 28.71 6.94 -3.39
CA THR A 153 29.30 5.96 -2.48
C THR A 153 29.04 6.43 -1.06
N HIS A 154 28.43 5.57 -0.26
CA HIS A 154 28.14 5.84 1.15
C HIS A 154 28.81 4.77 1.98
N THR A 155 29.46 5.21 3.06
CA THR A 155 30.27 4.36 3.91
C THR A 155 29.91 4.66 5.34
N HIS A 156 29.58 3.63 6.11
CA HIS A 156 29.36 3.79 7.55
C HIS A 156 30.69 4.06 8.26
N SER A 157 30.69 4.98 9.23
CA SER A 157 31.89 5.44 9.94
C SER A 157 32.54 4.42 10.89
N LEU A 158 31.85 3.31 11.18
CA LEU A 158 32.38 2.25 12.02
C LEU A 158 33.42 1.39 11.28
N ASP A 159 34.65 1.37 11.80
CA ASP A 159 35.70 0.47 11.34
C ASP A 159 35.44 -0.97 11.82
N LEU A 160 35.01 -1.83 10.89
CA LEU A 160 34.80 -3.25 11.07
C LEU A 160 36.12 -3.96 11.46
N ARG A 161 35.99 -4.88 12.41
CA ARG A 161 37.09 -5.71 12.94
C ARG A 161 36.92 -7.16 12.54
N ASN A 162 38.05 -7.84 12.33
CA ASN A 162 38.12 -9.26 12.01
C ASN A 162 38.64 -10.11 13.18
N ASP A 163 38.35 -9.68 14.41
CA ASP A 163 38.74 -10.33 15.67
C ASP A 163 37.66 -11.28 16.22
N GLY A 164 36.65 -11.59 15.41
CA GLY A 164 35.49 -12.40 15.78
C GLY A 164 34.30 -11.60 16.30
N THR A 165 34.34 -10.27 16.20
CA THR A 165 33.21 -9.38 16.50
C THR A 165 32.08 -9.55 15.50
N TRP A 166 30.84 -9.60 16.00
CA TRP A 166 29.62 -9.67 15.19
C TRP A 166 29.02 -8.29 14.97
N TYR A 167 28.42 -8.10 13.80
CA TYR A 167 27.78 -6.85 13.40
C TYR A 167 26.39 -7.14 12.85
N PHE A 168 25.42 -6.34 13.30
CA PHE A 168 24.13 -6.20 12.64
C PHE A 168 24.23 -5.10 11.60
N VAL A 169 23.75 -5.38 10.39
CA VAL A 169 23.71 -4.41 9.31
C VAL A 169 22.31 -4.32 8.75
N ALA A 170 21.85 -3.08 8.53
CA ALA A 170 20.62 -2.81 7.81
C ALA A 170 20.82 -1.72 6.76
N VAL A 171 20.27 -1.93 5.57
CA VAL A 171 20.23 -0.95 4.48
C VAL A 171 18.78 -0.69 4.14
N ARG A 172 18.33 0.55 4.36
CA ARG A 172 16.96 1.01 4.08
C ARG A 172 16.97 1.98 2.92
N TYR A 173 16.10 1.77 1.94
CA TYR A 173 15.95 2.66 0.79
C TYR A 173 14.49 3.09 0.64
N ASP A 174 14.25 4.39 0.47
CA ASP A 174 12.94 5.00 0.26
C ASP A 174 12.98 5.97 -0.93
N SER A 175 12.46 5.55 -2.08
CA SER A 175 12.43 6.36 -3.31
C SER A 175 11.60 7.64 -3.19
N THR A 176 10.71 7.75 -2.20
CA THR A 176 9.74 8.85 -2.05
C THR A 176 10.28 10.04 -1.25
N ALA A 177 11.40 9.88 -0.54
CA ALA A 177 11.92 10.88 0.40
C ALA A 177 12.30 12.22 -0.27
N GLY A 178 12.61 12.25 -1.57
CA GLY A 178 12.72 13.47 -2.41
C GLY A 178 13.80 14.51 -2.04
N ASP A 179 14.41 14.40 -0.87
CA ASP A 179 15.42 15.29 -0.30
C ASP A 179 16.82 14.67 -0.27
N GLY A 180 16.91 13.41 -0.71
CA GLY A 180 18.14 12.63 -0.80
C GLY A 180 18.60 11.98 0.50
N SER A 181 17.73 11.90 1.52
CA SER A 181 17.80 10.98 2.66
C SER A 181 17.26 9.57 2.33
N ALA A 182 16.95 9.32 1.06
CA ALA A 182 16.37 8.09 0.53
C ALA A 182 17.18 6.81 0.79
N LEU A 183 18.42 6.88 1.28
CA LEU A 183 19.19 5.70 1.70
C LEU A 183 19.65 5.88 3.15
N GLN A 184 19.42 4.89 3.99
CA GLN A 184 19.92 4.87 5.36
C GLN A 184 20.71 3.58 5.59
N VAL A 185 21.88 3.70 6.20
CA VAL A 185 22.75 2.56 6.52
C VAL A 185 22.96 2.50 8.02
N THR A 186 22.57 1.39 8.63
CA THR A 186 22.74 1.13 10.05
C THR A 186 23.79 0.03 10.23
N VAL A 187 24.83 0.29 11.04
CA VAL A 187 25.81 -0.73 11.42
C VAL A 187 26.06 -0.67 12.91
N ILE A 188 25.81 -1.79 13.59
CA ILE A 188 25.92 -1.89 15.05
C ILE A 188 26.75 -3.11 15.43
N GLU A 189 27.67 -2.90 16.36
CA GLU A 189 28.45 -3.95 16.99
C GLU A 189 27.63 -4.67 18.05
N SER A 190 27.70 -6.00 18.07
CA SER A 190 26.85 -6.84 18.90
C SER A 190 27.54 -7.46 20.09
N ASP A 191 27.35 -6.80 21.22
CA ASP A 191 27.69 -7.32 22.54
C ASP A 191 26.46 -7.40 23.47
N GLU A 192 25.35 -6.71 23.15
CA GLU A 192 24.15 -6.52 24.00
C GLU A 192 22.87 -6.23 23.16
N ASP A 193 21.70 -6.18 23.80
CA ASP A 193 20.42 -5.75 23.17
C ASP A 193 20.47 -4.27 22.77
N HIS A 194 19.94 -3.91 21.59
CA HIS A 194 19.91 -2.52 21.10
C HIS A 194 18.50 -1.93 21.08
N SER A 195 18.34 -0.71 21.62
CA SER A 195 17.06 0.02 21.60
C SER A 195 16.82 0.73 20.26
N PRO A 196 15.60 1.23 19.99
CA PRO A 196 15.33 2.06 18.82
C PRO A 196 16.20 3.33 18.77
N GLN A 197 16.57 3.88 19.93
CA GLN A 197 17.49 5.02 20.00
C GLN A 197 18.91 4.65 19.59
N ASP A 198 19.35 3.43 19.91
CA ASP A 198 20.65 2.92 19.48
C ASP A 198 20.67 2.70 17.96
N ILE A 199 19.60 2.15 17.38
CA ILE A 199 19.40 2.05 15.93
C ILE A 199 19.52 3.42 15.27
N SER A 200 18.77 4.40 15.77
CA SER A 200 18.75 5.76 15.22
C SER A 200 20.13 6.42 15.29
N ALA A 201 20.83 6.27 16.43
CA ALA A 201 22.16 6.84 16.63
C ALA A 201 23.25 6.19 15.76
N ALA A 202 23.05 4.93 15.38
CA ALA A 202 23.96 4.17 14.51
C ALA A 202 23.52 4.20 13.04
N THR A 203 22.58 5.05 12.66
CA THR A 203 22.11 5.16 11.27
C THR A 203 22.73 6.39 10.59
N GLU A 204 23.37 6.18 9.44
CA GLU A 204 23.87 7.25 8.58
C GLU A 204 22.92 7.51 7.41
N SER A 205 22.60 8.78 7.18
CA SER A 205 21.81 9.27 6.04
C SER A 205 22.65 10.23 5.19
N PRO A 206 22.70 10.07 3.85
CA PRO A 206 23.41 11.01 2.99
C PRO A 206 22.65 12.32 2.82
N LEU A 207 23.39 13.39 2.50
CA LEU A 207 22.84 14.74 2.32
C LEU A 207 22.21 14.97 0.94
N SER A 208 22.46 14.09 -0.04
CA SER A 208 21.71 14.01 -1.30
C SER A 208 22.22 12.83 -2.15
N LEU A 209 21.33 12.09 -2.82
CA LEU A 209 21.70 11.05 -3.79
C LEU A 209 21.87 11.57 -5.23
N GLY A 210 21.74 12.89 -5.45
CA GLY A 210 21.57 13.46 -6.79
C GLY A 210 20.09 13.65 -7.14
N THR A 211 19.80 14.22 -8.31
CA THR A 211 18.49 14.82 -8.65
C THR A 211 17.42 13.84 -9.17
N GLY A 212 17.45 12.55 -8.83
CA GLY A 212 16.44 11.61 -9.32
C GLY A 212 16.33 10.28 -8.56
N PRO A 213 15.16 9.62 -8.64
CA PRO A 213 14.93 8.29 -8.07
C PRO A 213 15.74 7.23 -8.83
N ILE A 214 16.13 6.14 -8.15
CA ILE A 214 16.88 5.04 -8.76
C ILE A 214 15.85 4.05 -9.32
N ASP A 215 15.78 3.96 -10.64
CA ASP A 215 14.93 2.99 -11.34
C ASP A 215 15.55 1.58 -11.23
N LEU A 216 15.20 0.86 -10.15
CA LEU A 216 15.59 -0.53 -9.89
C LEU A 216 14.71 -1.49 -10.72
N HIS A 217 14.89 -1.55 -12.04
CA HIS A 217 14.07 -2.44 -12.89
C HIS A 217 14.79 -3.51 -13.75
N SER A 218 14.15 -4.68 -13.71
CA SER A 218 14.10 -5.84 -14.63
C SER A 218 15.28 -6.78 -14.82
N ASN A 219 16.53 -6.40 -14.56
CA ASN A 219 17.69 -7.26 -14.89
C ASN A 219 18.58 -7.58 -13.69
N GLY A 220 18.27 -8.69 -13.02
CA GLY A 220 19.20 -9.42 -12.13
C GLY A 220 19.40 -8.82 -10.74
N ALA A 221 19.07 -9.59 -9.70
CA ALA A 221 19.57 -9.40 -8.35
C ALA A 221 20.51 -10.55 -8.04
N PHE A 222 21.79 -10.27 -7.82
CA PHE A 222 22.76 -11.21 -7.32
C PHE A 222 22.86 -11.03 -5.82
N LEU A 223 22.61 -12.13 -5.13
CA LEU A 223 22.76 -12.24 -3.71
C LEU A 223 24.00 -13.10 -3.50
N ALA A 224 25.05 -12.48 -2.95
CA ALA A 224 26.32 -13.04 -2.50
C ALA A 224 27.00 -14.11 -3.39
N ALA A 225 27.30 -13.84 -4.66
CA ALA A 225 27.98 -14.84 -5.49
C ALA A 225 28.76 -14.32 -6.71
N ASP A 226 30.07 -14.59 -6.68
CA ASP A 226 30.98 -14.90 -7.79
C ASP A 226 30.40 -14.81 -9.23
N ASP A 227 30.92 -13.88 -10.03
CA ASP A 227 30.94 -14.07 -11.48
C ASP A 227 32.00 -15.12 -11.75
N ALA A 228 31.57 -16.38 -11.88
CA ALA A 228 32.37 -17.61 -11.97
C ALA A 228 33.55 -17.62 -12.98
N ASN A 229 33.81 -16.51 -13.69
CA ASN A 229 34.89 -16.32 -14.64
C ASN A 229 35.78 -15.08 -14.38
N ALA A 230 35.56 -14.28 -13.33
CA ALA A 230 36.34 -13.07 -13.05
C ALA A 230 37.50 -13.35 -12.08
N SER A 231 38.74 -13.23 -12.56
CA SER A 231 39.95 -13.36 -11.74
C SER A 231 40.05 -12.24 -10.68
N GLY A 232 39.74 -12.55 -9.42
CA GLY A 232 39.88 -11.62 -8.28
C GLY A 232 38.93 -11.85 -7.10
N SER A 233 38.60 -13.12 -6.81
CA SER A 233 37.69 -13.69 -5.78
C SER A 233 37.09 -12.70 -4.76
N ASN A 234 35.77 -12.54 -4.81
CA ASN A 234 34.97 -11.98 -3.71
C ASN A 234 34.57 -13.16 -2.79
N ASP A 235 35.22 -13.31 -1.64
CA ASP A 235 34.98 -14.42 -0.72
C ASP A 235 34.57 -13.82 0.63
N PHE A 236 33.27 -13.75 0.95
CA PHE A 236 32.79 -13.12 2.20
C PHE A 236 33.48 -13.61 3.51
N ALA A 237 34.25 -14.71 3.46
CA ALA A 237 35.28 -15.11 4.44
C ALA A 237 34.96 -14.67 5.87
N GLY A 238 34.02 -15.39 6.48
CA GLY A 238 33.38 -15.01 7.73
C GLY A 238 32.10 -15.80 7.95
N ALA A 239 31.41 -15.53 9.06
CA ALA A 239 30.09 -16.10 9.33
C ALA A 239 28.99 -15.13 8.90
N LEU A 240 27.98 -15.64 8.20
CA LEU A 240 26.75 -14.94 7.88
C LEU A 240 25.61 -15.73 8.49
N ASP A 241 24.80 -15.04 9.27
CA ASP A 241 23.53 -15.54 9.75
C ASP A 241 22.43 -15.06 8.79
N ASP A 242 21.18 -15.43 9.05
CA ASP A 242 20.03 -15.24 8.16
C ASP A 242 19.98 -13.90 7.42
N PHE A 243 19.64 -14.00 6.14
CA PHE A 243 19.55 -12.86 5.24
C PHE A 243 18.10 -12.57 4.89
N ALA A 244 17.64 -11.34 5.07
CA ALA A 244 16.24 -11.00 4.82
C ALA A 244 16.02 -9.69 4.09
N PHE A 245 14.92 -9.71 3.34
CA PHE A 245 14.37 -8.59 2.59
C PHE A 245 12.99 -8.25 3.10
N PHE A 246 12.79 -6.99 3.44
CA PHE A 246 11.51 -6.41 3.74
C PHE A 246 11.16 -5.35 2.71
N GLN A 247 9.88 -5.26 2.36
CA GLN A 247 9.36 -4.23 1.49
C GLN A 247 8.16 -3.57 2.15
N THR A 248 8.06 -2.28 1.89
CA THR A 248 6.96 -1.43 2.32
C THR A 248 6.40 -0.78 1.06
N GLY A 249 5.07 -0.65 0.99
CA GLY A 249 4.45 0.08 -0.13
C GLY A 249 4.65 1.57 0.03
N ASP A 250 4.54 2.33 -1.07
CA ASP A 250 4.86 3.77 -1.17
C ASP A 250 4.23 4.69 -0.10
N MET A 251 3.19 4.22 0.61
CA MET A 251 2.50 4.96 1.68
C MET A 251 3.12 4.81 3.07
N HIS A 252 4.11 3.92 3.25
CA HIS A 252 4.52 3.46 4.58
C HIS A 252 6.01 3.70 4.92
N GLY A 253 6.83 4.13 3.95
CA GLY A 253 8.27 4.35 4.16
C GLY A 253 8.99 3.06 4.54
N VAL A 254 10.28 3.08 4.89
CA VAL A 254 11.05 1.86 5.26
C VAL A 254 10.73 1.31 6.66
N VAL A 255 11.29 0.14 7.02
CA VAL A 255 11.15 -0.44 8.38
C VAL A 255 11.58 0.58 9.45
N SER A 256 10.73 0.78 10.46
CA SER A 256 10.97 1.75 11.54
C SER A 256 12.11 1.31 12.47
N ASP A 257 12.71 2.25 13.22
CA ASP A 257 13.77 1.94 14.18
C ASP A 257 13.28 0.97 15.28
N GLU A 258 12.00 1.02 15.66
CA GLU A 258 11.39 0.07 16.60
C GLU A 258 11.33 -1.35 16.05
N ALA A 259 10.85 -1.50 14.81
CA ALA A 259 10.80 -2.80 14.16
C ALA A 259 12.21 -3.35 13.88
N LEU A 260 13.16 -2.48 13.52
CA LEU A 260 14.55 -2.86 13.27
C LEU A 260 15.29 -3.27 14.55
N SER A 261 14.94 -2.68 15.70
CA SER A 261 15.42 -3.12 17.02
C SER A 261 14.96 -4.55 17.34
N GLU A 262 13.71 -4.90 17.03
CA GLU A 262 13.20 -6.27 17.19
C GLU A 262 13.89 -7.26 16.21
N ILE A 263 14.10 -6.87 14.95
CA ILE A 263 14.89 -7.67 13.98
C ILE A 263 16.31 -7.91 14.47
N CYS A 264 16.97 -6.86 14.93
CA CYS A 264 18.33 -6.95 15.45
C CYS A 264 18.38 -8.00 16.57
N LYS A 265 17.46 -7.91 17.54
CA LYS A 265 17.41 -8.80 18.69
C LYS A 265 17.05 -10.25 18.36
N SER A 266 16.02 -10.46 17.54
CA SER A 266 15.37 -11.78 17.40
C SER A 266 15.49 -12.36 15.99
N GLY A 267 16.34 -11.78 15.15
CA GLY A 267 16.56 -12.19 13.77
C GLY A 267 15.45 -11.75 12.81
N ALA A 268 15.63 -12.05 11.53
CA ALA A 268 14.74 -11.60 10.45
C ALA A 268 13.26 -12.02 10.60
N LEU A 269 13.00 -13.17 11.23
CA LEU A 269 11.63 -13.67 11.43
C LEU A 269 10.88 -12.98 12.58
N SER A 270 11.58 -12.22 13.42
CA SER A 270 11.01 -11.57 14.61
C SER A 270 9.85 -10.61 14.32
N ILE A 271 9.85 -10.01 13.13
CA ILE A 271 8.80 -9.10 12.68
C ILE A 271 7.97 -9.66 11.53
N SER A 272 8.17 -10.92 11.15
CA SER A 272 7.43 -11.51 10.03
C SER A 272 6.12 -12.14 10.49
N PRO A 273 4.95 -11.70 9.98
CA PRO A 273 3.71 -12.45 10.08
C PRO A 273 3.72 -13.55 9.00
N ASP A 274 4.71 -14.45 8.99
CA ASP A 274 4.73 -15.49 7.96
C ASP A 274 3.68 -16.56 8.23
N THR A 275 2.54 -16.28 7.65
CA THR A 275 1.42 -17.16 7.47
C THR A 275 0.88 -16.70 6.13
N ALA A 276 1.08 -17.55 5.13
CA ALA A 276 0.78 -17.31 3.73
C ALA A 276 -0.56 -16.56 3.52
N PRO A 277 -0.71 -15.77 2.44
CA PRO A 277 -1.97 -15.08 2.17
C PRO A 277 -3.12 -16.09 2.06
N PRO A 278 -4.37 -15.68 2.37
CA PRO A 278 -5.51 -16.57 2.26
C PRO A 278 -5.68 -17.00 0.80
N VAL A 279 -5.91 -18.29 0.57
CA VAL A 279 -6.12 -18.86 -0.77
C VAL A 279 -7.43 -19.64 -0.78
N ILE A 280 -8.32 -19.29 -1.72
CA ILE A 280 -9.53 -20.07 -2.01
C ILE A 280 -9.15 -21.16 -3.02
N GLU A 281 -8.99 -22.40 -2.55
CA GLU A 281 -8.69 -23.55 -3.42
C GLU A 281 -9.90 -23.94 -4.27
N THR A 282 -11.08 -23.91 -3.66
CA THR A 282 -12.34 -24.21 -4.34
C THR A 282 -13.48 -23.36 -3.81
N PHE A 283 -14.35 -22.91 -4.71
CA PHE A 283 -15.69 -22.41 -4.40
C PHE A 283 -16.60 -22.89 -5.52
N SER A 284 -17.65 -23.64 -5.19
CA SER A 284 -18.49 -24.33 -6.17
C SER A 284 -19.95 -24.48 -5.71
N VAL A 285 -20.84 -24.69 -6.68
CA VAL A 285 -22.26 -24.94 -6.45
C VAL A 285 -22.71 -26.20 -7.18
N SER A 286 -23.65 -26.95 -6.60
CA SER A 286 -24.22 -28.15 -7.23
C SER A 286 -24.93 -27.85 -8.56
N GLN A 287 -25.62 -26.72 -8.64
CA GLN A 287 -26.33 -26.21 -9.82
C GLN A 287 -26.37 -24.68 -9.77
N SER A 288 -26.01 -24.01 -10.87
CA SER A 288 -26.02 -22.54 -10.96
C SER A 288 -27.32 -21.97 -11.52
N ILE A 289 -28.23 -22.80 -12.06
CA ILE A 289 -29.55 -22.41 -12.54
C ILE A 289 -30.57 -23.39 -11.95
N VAL A 290 -31.59 -22.86 -11.26
CA VAL A 290 -32.62 -23.65 -10.57
C VAL A 290 -33.99 -22.99 -10.63
N ASP A 291 -35.04 -23.80 -10.54
CA ASP A 291 -36.40 -23.29 -10.34
C ASP A 291 -36.59 -22.86 -8.88
N ALA A 292 -37.40 -21.82 -8.63
CA ALA A 292 -37.69 -21.34 -7.28
C ALA A 292 -38.15 -22.46 -6.35
N GLY A 293 -37.59 -22.48 -5.13
CA GLY A 293 -37.86 -23.54 -4.16
C GLY A 293 -36.96 -24.77 -4.26
N SER A 294 -36.14 -24.89 -5.31
CA SER A 294 -35.19 -26.00 -5.46
C SER A 294 -33.96 -25.81 -4.55
N PRO A 295 -33.52 -26.85 -3.83
CA PRO A 295 -32.33 -26.77 -2.99
C PRO A 295 -31.05 -26.86 -3.82
N ILE A 296 -30.02 -26.12 -3.40
CA ILE A 296 -28.65 -26.21 -3.92
C ILE A 296 -27.66 -26.46 -2.78
N VAL A 297 -26.45 -26.90 -3.13
CA VAL A 297 -25.33 -27.07 -2.19
C VAL A 297 -24.17 -26.18 -2.64
N LEU A 298 -23.79 -25.21 -1.82
CA LEU A 298 -22.51 -24.50 -1.94
C LEU A 298 -21.42 -25.30 -1.22
N SER A 299 -20.23 -25.41 -1.82
CA SER A 299 -19.06 -26.08 -1.24
C SER A 299 -17.79 -25.26 -1.45
N TRP A 300 -16.93 -25.19 -0.43
CA TRP A 300 -15.69 -24.41 -0.47
C TRP A 300 -14.53 -25.06 0.30
N SER A 301 -13.31 -24.71 -0.10
CA SER A 301 -12.05 -25.02 0.59
C SER A 301 -11.14 -23.80 0.52
N VAL A 302 -10.69 -23.33 1.68
CA VAL A 302 -9.82 -22.17 1.86
C VAL A 302 -8.66 -22.57 2.76
N ILE A 303 -7.45 -22.12 2.43
CA ILE A 303 -6.26 -22.26 3.26
C ILE A 303 -5.72 -20.89 3.66
N ASN A 304 -4.99 -20.84 4.77
CA ASN A 304 -4.33 -19.65 5.31
C ASN A 304 -5.26 -18.44 5.54
N ALA A 305 -6.51 -18.69 5.95
CA ALA A 305 -7.47 -17.65 6.33
C ALA A 305 -7.74 -17.68 7.84
N GLU A 306 -7.78 -16.51 8.47
CA GLU A 306 -8.22 -16.34 9.87
C GLU A 306 -9.74 -16.26 9.95
N SER A 307 -10.37 -15.67 8.93
CA SER A 307 -11.82 -15.62 8.80
C SER A 307 -12.23 -15.92 7.37
N VAL A 308 -13.35 -16.64 7.21
CA VAL A 308 -13.99 -16.84 5.91
C VAL A 308 -15.42 -16.36 6.05
N LEU A 309 -15.78 -15.36 5.27
CA LEU A 309 -17.08 -14.73 5.23
C LEU A 309 -17.78 -15.12 3.92
N LEU A 310 -19.01 -15.60 4.02
CA LEU A 310 -19.84 -15.90 2.85
C LEU A 310 -21.07 -14.98 2.86
N THR A 311 -21.16 -14.13 1.85
CA THR A 311 -22.27 -13.17 1.67
C THR A 311 -23.08 -13.50 0.42
N PRO A 312 -24.33 -13.04 0.31
CA PRO A 312 -25.13 -12.41 1.37
C PRO A 312 -25.74 -13.45 2.34
N GLY A 313 -26.09 -13.00 3.56
CA GLY A 313 -26.99 -13.71 4.49
C GLY A 313 -26.46 -14.98 5.17
N ILE A 314 -25.29 -15.51 4.81
CA ILE A 314 -24.71 -16.71 5.43
C ILE A 314 -23.79 -16.34 6.61
N GLY A 315 -22.93 -15.34 6.44
CA GLY A 315 -22.01 -14.87 7.47
C GLY A 315 -20.71 -15.67 7.55
N VAL A 316 -20.05 -15.62 8.70
CA VAL A 316 -18.76 -16.29 8.90
C VAL A 316 -18.93 -17.80 8.90
N VAL A 317 -18.06 -18.50 8.17
CA VAL A 317 -18.03 -19.95 8.00
C VAL A 317 -16.65 -20.52 8.29
N SER A 318 -16.55 -21.84 8.47
CA SER A 318 -15.27 -22.54 8.58
C SER A 318 -14.49 -22.51 7.26
N ALA A 319 -13.16 -22.68 7.32
CA ALA A 319 -12.26 -22.62 6.16
C ALA A 319 -12.60 -23.63 5.05
N SER A 320 -13.17 -24.79 5.41
CA SER A 320 -13.76 -25.72 4.45
C SER A 320 -15.13 -26.17 4.92
N GLY A 321 -16.03 -26.42 3.97
CA GLY A 321 -17.38 -26.85 4.29
C GLY A 321 -18.30 -26.91 3.09
N SER A 322 -19.53 -27.34 3.35
CA SER A 322 -20.63 -27.23 2.42
C SER A 322 -21.91 -26.85 3.14
N ARG A 323 -22.80 -26.14 2.45
CA ARG A 323 -24.09 -25.71 2.99
C ARG A 323 -25.18 -25.88 1.95
N GLN A 324 -26.24 -26.56 2.35
CA GLN A 324 -27.47 -26.65 1.57
C GLN A 324 -28.41 -25.50 1.96
N PHE A 325 -29.02 -24.86 0.97
CA PHE A 325 -30.12 -23.92 1.18
C PHE A 325 -30.96 -23.80 -0.09
N VAL A 326 -32.04 -23.03 -0.02
CA VAL A 326 -32.97 -22.76 -1.11
C VAL A 326 -32.91 -21.25 -1.40
N PRO A 327 -32.32 -20.82 -2.53
CA PRO A 327 -32.32 -19.41 -2.90
C PRO A 327 -33.76 -18.96 -3.21
N ALA A 328 -34.17 -17.81 -2.66
CA ALA A 328 -35.49 -17.24 -2.94
C ALA A 328 -35.50 -16.52 -4.30
N GLU A 329 -34.39 -15.88 -4.64
CA GLU A 329 -34.21 -15.05 -5.83
C GLU A 329 -32.78 -15.22 -6.36
N THR A 330 -32.54 -14.79 -7.59
CA THR A 330 -31.19 -14.79 -8.17
C THR A 330 -30.24 -14.00 -7.28
N THR A 331 -29.10 -14.60 -6.95
CA THR A 331 -28.16 -14.02 -5.99
C THR A 331 -26.73 -14.34 -6.41
N VAL A 332 -25.83 -13.37 -6.29
CA VAL A 332 -24.38 -13.59 -6.37
C VAL A 332 -23.86 -13.79 -4.95
N TYR A 333 -23.32 -14.97 -4.69
CA TYR A 333 -22.65 -15.28 -3.43
C TYR A 333 -21.17 -15.01 -3.56
N THR A 334 -20.60 -14.30 -2.59
CA THR A 334 -19.17 -14.00 -2.52
C THR A 334 -18.58 -14.63 -1.27
N LEU A 335 -17.57 -15.47 -1.48
CA LEU A 335 -16.73 -16.04 -0.44
C LEU A 335 -15.50 -15.16 -0.30
N THR A 336 -15.39 -14.43 0.82
CA THR A 336 -14.23 -13.61 1.15
C THR A 336 -13.43 -14.28 2.25
N ALA A 337 -12.19 -14.63 1.96
CA ALA A 337 -11.25 -15.14 2.94
C ALA A 337 -10.31 -14.01 3.36
N SER A 338 -10.22 -13.75 4.67
CA SER A 338 -9.36 -12.73 5.23
C SER A 338 -8.37 -13.31 6.22
N ARG A 339 -7.22 -12.66 6.28
CA ARG A 339 -6.18 -12.92 7.25
C ARG A 339 -5.41 -11.61 7.46
N GLU A 340 -5.42 -11.10 8.69
CA GLU A 340 -4.90 -9.76 8.99
C GLU A 340 -5.53 -8.70 8.05
N ASN A 341 -4.72 -7.89 7.36
CA ASN A 341 -5.15 -6.88 6.38
C ASN A 341 -5.25 -7.41 4.93
N ARG A 342 -5.08 -8.72 4.71
CA ARG A 342 -5.10 -9.34 3.38
C ARG A 342 -6.43 -10.07 3.15
N THR A 343 -7.01 -9.88 1.97
CA THR A 343 -8.26 -10.54 1.58
C THR A 343 -8.17 -11.13 0.18
N THR A 344 -8.75 -12.31 -0.01
CA THR A 344 -9.06 -12.86 -1.33
C THR A 344 -10.55 -13.15 -1.41
N ALA A 345 -11.15 -13.04 -2.59
CA ALA A 345 -12.58 -13.27 -2.79
C ALA A 345 -12.87 -14.07 -4.06
N ALA A 346 -13.91 -14.88 -4.02
CA ALA A 346 -14.45 -15.59 -5.18
C ALA A 346 -15.97 -15.50 -5.18
N SER A 347 -16.58 -15.34 -6.36
CA SER A 347 -18.03 -15.17 -6.50
C SER A 347 -18.67 -16.25 -7.38
N ILE A 348 -19.89 -16.65 -7.03
CA ILE A 348 -20.74 -17.55 -7.81
C ILE A 348 -22.15 -16.95 -7.90
N GLN A 349 -22.71 -16.96 -9.10
CA GLN A 349 -24.11 -16.62 -9.31
C GLN A 349 -24.99 -17.87 -9.29
N ILE A 350 -26.10 -17.78 -8.55
CA ILE A 350 -27.19 -18.75 -8.59
C ILE A 350 -28.39 -18.04 -9.20
N THR A 351 -28.79 -18.48 -10.39
CA THR A 351 -29.92 -17.94 -11.14
C THR A 351 -31.19 -18.72 -10.84
N VAL A 352 -32.19 -18.04 -10.29
CA VAL A 352 -33.51 -18.59 -9.97
C VAL A 352 -34.48 -18.25 -11.09
N ASP A 353 -35.24 -19.25 -11.56
CA ASP A 353 -36.26 -19.10 -12.62
C ASP A 353 -35.74 -18.45 -13.92
N GLN A 354 -34.44 -18.60 -14.19
CA GLN A 354 -33.74 -17.95 -15.32
C GLN A 354 -33.81 -16.42 -15.32
N GLN A 355 -34.12 -15.79 -14.19
CA GLN A 355 -34.20 -14.35 -14.06
C GLN A 355 -32.85 -13.77 -13.64
N LEU A 356 -32.32 -12.77 -14.36
CA LEU A 356 -31.08 -12.09 -13.98
C LEU A 356 -31.31 -11.02 -12.93
N LEU A 357 -30.26 -10.66 -12.18
CA LEU A 357 -30.28 -9.46 -11.36
C LEU A 357 -30.44 -8.24 -12.27
N PRO A 358 -31.24 -7.24 -11.87
CA PRO A 358 -31.36 -6.01 -12.65
C PRO A 358 -30.02 -5.24 -12.68
N PRO A 359 -29.72 -4.54 -13.78
CA PRO A 359 -28.62 -3.59 -13.81
C PRO A 359 -28.94 -2.40 -12.89
N VAL A 360 -27.91 -1.74 -12.37
CA VAL A 360 -28.05 -0.64 -11.41
C VAL A 360 -27.24 0.58 -11.87
N ILE A 361 -27.70 1.78 -11.53
CA ILE A 361 -26.87 2.98 -11.63
C ILE A 361 -25.88 2.93 -10.46
N SER A 362 -24.60 2.73 -10.75
CA SER A 362 -23.53 2.63 -9.75
C SER A 362 -23.02 4.00 -9.34
N GLU A 363 -22.92 4.91 -10.30
CA GLU A 363 -22.28 6.21 -10.12
C GLU A 363 -22.75 7.17 -11.22
N PHE A 364 -22.78 8.46 -10.95
CA PHE A 364 -23.02 9.51 -11.95
C PHE A 364 -22.37 10.83 -11.53
N MET A 365 -22.20 11.75 -12.46
CA MET A 365 -21.71 13.10 -12.19
C MET A 365 -22.48 14.11 -13.03
N ALA A 366 -23.10 15.09 -12.38
CA ALA A 366 -23.87 16.16 -13.06
C ALA A 366 -23.13 17.51 -13.15
N ARG A 367 -21.82 17.50 -12.83
CA ARG A 367 -20.98 18.70 -12.81
C ARG A 367 -19.51 18.32 -13.05
N ASN A 368 -19.24 17.84 -14.25
CA ASN A 368 -17.93 17.41 -14.69
C ASN A 368 -17.17 18.62 -15.30
N GLN A 369 -15.99 18.97 -14.79
CA GLN A 369 -15.15 20.02 -15.39
C GLN A 369 -13.82 19.48 -15.91
N GLU A 370 -13.27 18.44 -15.27
CA GLU A 370 -11.98 17.88 -15.63
C GLU A 370 -11.86 16.35 -15.42
N SER A 371 -12.83 15.70 -14.77
CA SER A 371 -12.69 14.30 -14.37
C SER A 371 -12.75 13.28 -15.52
N LEU A 372 -13.70 13.43 -16.46
CA LEU A 372 -13.90 12.49 -17.56
C LEU A 372 -14.28 13.23 -18.85
N GLU A 373 -13.38 13.27 -19.81
CA GLU A 373 -13.65 13.83 -21.14
C GLU A 373 -14.38 12.80 -22.01
N ASP A 374 -15.40 13.24 -22.76
CA ASP A 374 -16.07 12.43 -23.79
C ASP A 374 -15.29 12.43 -25.11
N GLY A 375 -15.66 11.57 -26.05
CA GLY A 375 -14.99 11.44 -27.35
C GLY A 375 -15.17 12.65 -28.27
N ASP A 376 -16.03 13.61 -27.90
CA ASP A 376 -16.18 14.91 -28.57
C ASP A 376 -15.27 16.00 -27.98
N GLY A 377 -14.53 15.68 -26.91
CA GLY A 377 -13.63 16.59 -26.21
C GLY A 377 -14.33 17.50 -25.18
N ASN A 378 -15.47 17.06 -24.63
CA ASN A 378 -16.22 17.81 -23.62
C ASN A 378 -16.26 17.06 -22.29
N TYR A 379 -16.32 17.80 -21.20
CA TYR A 379 -16.58 17.26 -19.86
C TYR A 379 -18.10 17.20 -19.62
N SER A 380 -18.76 16.32 -20.37
CA SER A 380 -20.20 16.10 -20.24
C SER A 380 -20.54 15.43 -18.91
N ASP A 381 -21.76 15.63 -18.42
CA ASP A 381 -22.33 14.81 -17.35
C ASP A 381 -22.31 13.34 -17.77
N TRP A 382 -22.21 12.42 -16.81
CA TRP A 382 -22.17 11.00 -17.13
C TRP A 382 -22.91 10.17 -16.08
N ILE A 383 -23.43 9.03 -16.54
CA ILE A 383 -24.17 8.04 -15.76
C ILE A 383 -23.51 6.69 -16.01
N GLU A 384 -23.14 5.99 -14.95
CA GLU A 384 -22.58 4.65 -15.01
C GLU A 384 -23.62 3.60 -14.61
N ILE A 385 -23.72 2.56 -15.44
CA ILE A 385 -24.56 1.39 -15.22
C ILE A 385 -23.67 0.19 -14.94
N HIS A 386 -23.89 -0.48 -13.82
CA HIS A 386 -23.23 -1.72 -13.44
C HIS A 386 -24.11 -2.94 -13.72
N ASN A 387 -23.52 -3.97 -14.32
CA ASN A 387 -24.11 -5.31 -14.40
C ASN A 387 -23.67 -6.18 -13.22
N PRO A 388 -24.52 -6.43 -12.21
CA PRO A 388 -24.15 -7.24 -11.05
C PRO A 388 -24.06 -8.74 -11.36
N ASN A 389 -24.42 -9.20 -12.56
CA ASN A 389 -24.40 -10.60 -12.93
C ASN A 389 -22.99 -11.06 -13.37
N LEU A 390 -22.66 -12.32 -13.12
CA LEU A 390 -21.44 -12.99 -13.62
C LEU A 390 -21.57 -13.49 -15.07
N ILE A 391 -22.58 -13.01 -15.79
CA ILE A 391 -22.77 -13.20 -17.23
C ILE A 391 -23.17 -11.85 -17.87
N PRO A 392 -22.97 -11.66 -19.18
CA PRO A 392 -23.38 -10.43 -19.85
C PRO A 392 -24.89 -10.18 -19.77
N ILE A 393 -25.28 -8.91 -19.65
CA ILE A 393 -26.68 -8.46 -19.71
C ILE A 393 -26.90 -7.60 -20.95
N ASP A 394 -28.00 -7.85 -21.67
CA ASP A 394 -28.48 -7.02 -22.78
C ASP A 394 -29.37 -5.91 -22.22
N LEU A 395 -29.05 -4.67 -22.57
CA LEU A 395 -29.81 -3.47 -22.19
C LEU A 395 -30.84 -3.07 -23.25
N GLY A 396 -31.01 -3.86 -24.32
CA GLY A 396 -32.05 -3.62 -25.32
C GLY A 396 -33.43 -3.39 -24.69
N GLY A 397 -33.97 -2.19 -24.91
CA GLY A 397 -35.28 -1.78 -24.40
C GLY A 397 -35.29 -1.19 -22.99
N TYR A 398 -34.17 -1.20 -22.25
CA TYR A 398 -34.04 -0.37 -21.05
C TYR A 398 -34.04 1.11 -21.44
N SER A 399 -34.34 1.98 -20.47
CA SER A 399 -34.29 3.43 -20.66
C SER A 399 -33.67 4.14 -19.47
N LEU A 400 -32.98 5.24 -19.72
CA LEU A 400 -32.62 6.24 -18.72
C LEU A 400 -33.63 7.39 -18.75
N THR A 401 -33.89 7.96 -17.59
CA THR A 401 -34.74 9.15 -17.47
C THR A 401 -34.36 10.00 -16.27
N ASP A 402 -34.47 11.30 -16.43
CA ASP A 402 -34.42 12.35 -15.40
C ASP A 402 -35.83 12.81 -14.96
N ASN A 403 -36.89 12.18 -15.48
CA ASN A 403 -38.28 12.59 -15.28
C ASN A 403 -39.19 11.38 -15.00
N ALA A 404 -39.69 11.27 -13.76
CA ALA A 404 -40.56 10.17 -13.35
C ALA A 404 -41.88 10.07 -14.14
N GLU A 405 -42.34 11.15 -14.77
CA GLU A 405 -43.54 11.17 -15.62
C GLU A 405 -43.25 10.74 -17.08
N ASP A 406 -41.97 10.61 -17.45
CA ASP A 406 -41.51 10.13 -18.76
C ASP A 406 -40.48 8.99 -18.58
N PRO A 407 -40.93 7.77 -18.22
CA PRO A 407 -40.04 6.66 -17.86
C PRO A 407 -39.20 6.11 -19.02
N PHE A 408 -39.51 6.48 -20.27
CA PHE A 408 -38.84 5.96 -21.47
C PHE A 408 -38.07 7.05 -22.24
N ARG A 409 -37.68 8.13 -21.54
CA ARG A 409 -37.12 9.35 -22.14
C ARG A 409 -35.94 9.10 -23.09
N TRP A 410 -34.94 8.32 -22.68
CA TRP A 410 -33.85 7.88 -23.55
C TRP A 410 -33.71 6.37 -23.49
N SER A 411 -33.85 5.68 -24.62
CA SER A 411 -33.79 4.22 -24.68
C SER A 411 -32.43 3.74 -25.19
N PHE A 412 -31.88 2.70 -24.56
CA PHE A 412 -30.62 2.11 -25.00
C PHE A 412 -30.76 1.55 -26.43
N PRO A 413 -29.75 1.77 -27.29
CA PRO A 413 -29.70 1.14 -28.61
C PRO A 413 -29.82 -0.38 -28.54
N SER A 414 -30.43 -0.98 -29.55
CA SER A 414 -30.54 -2.44 -29.62
C SER A 414 -29.16 -3.10 -29.74
N GLY A 415 -28.91 -4.10 -28.91
CA GLY A 415 -27.62 -4.82 -28.86
C GLY A 415 -26.59 -4.20 -27.93
N THR A 416 -26.92 -3.12 -27.22
CA THR A 416 -26.09 -2.62 -26.12
C THR A 416 -26.04 -3.66 -25.01
N SER A 417 -24.84 -4.12 -24.67
CA SER A 417 -24.65 -5.13 -23.63
C SER A 417 -23.52 -4.76 -22.68
N ILE A 418 -23.67 -5.11 -21.42
CA ILE A 418 -22.63 -4.96 -20.41
C ILE A 418 -22.05 -6.35 -20.12
N PRO A 419 -20.71 -6.54 -20.17
CA PRO A 419 -20.07 -7.79 -19.78
C PRO A 419 -20.40 -8.23 -18.34
N ALA A 420 -20.05 -9.47 -18.00
CA ALA A 420 -20.16 -10.00 -16.63
C ALA A 420 -19.41 -9.11 -15.63
N GLY A 421 -20.09 -8.61 -14.59
CA GLY A 421 -19.52 -7.69 -13.60
C GLY A 421 -19.03 -6.35 -14.17
N GLY A 422 -19.38 -6.06 -15.43
CA GLY A 422 -18.89 -4.90 -16.16
C GLY A 422 -19.69 -3.64 -15.87
N TYR A 423 -19.17 -2.54 -16.41
CA TYR A 423 -19.73 -1.20 -16.29
C TYR A 423 -19.92 -0.61 -17.69
N LEU A 424 -20.89 0.29 -17.83
CA LEU A 424 -21.14 1.06 -19.05
C LEU A 424 -21.38 2.51 -18.67
N ILE A 425 -20.66 3.41 -19.32
CA ILE A 425 -20.83 4.85 -19.17
C ILE A 425 -21.75 5.35 -20.29
N VAL A 426 -22.71 6.19 -19.91
CA VAL A 426 -23.55 6.96 -20.82
C VAL A 426 -23.39 8.44 -20.46
N PHE A 427 -22.92 9.25 -21.40
CA PHE A 427 -22.82 10.69 -21.21
C PHE A 427 -24.21 11.34 -21.31
N ALA A 428 -24.62 12.09 -20.30
CA ALA A 428 -25.87 12.85 -20.30
C ALA A 428 -25.62 14.25 -20.89
N SER A 429 -25.49 14.33 -22.22
CA SER A 429 -25.08 15.57 -22.91
C SER A 429 -26.17 16.24 -23.75
N GLN A 430 -27.44 15.92 -23.50
CA GLN A 430 -28.60 16.57 -24.14
C GLN A 430 -28.56 16.52 -25.68
N GLN A 431 -28.27 15.35 -26.24
CA GLN A 431 -28.23 15.18 -27.69
C GLN A 431 -29.61 15.35 -28.34
N GLU A 432 -29.64 15.90 -29.55
CA GLU A 432 -30.88 16.03 -30.33
C GLU A 432 -31.42 14.68 -30.82
N ARG A 433 -30.58 13.65 -30.87
CA ARG A 433 -30.91 12.30 -31.35
C ARG A 433 -30.57 11.26 -30.30
N ASP A 434 -31.47 10.31 -30.11
CA ASP A 434 -31.31 9.21 -29.15
C ASP A 434 -30.24 8.19 -29.57
N ASP A 435 -29.82 8.20 -30.84
CA ASP A 435 -28.86 7.26 -31.42
C ASP A 435 -27.44 7.84 -31.60
N TYR A 436 -27.15 8.97 -30.96
CA TYR A 436 -25.82 9.57 -31.03
C TYR A 436 -24.77 8.73 -30.28
N VAL A 437 -23.64 8.52 -30.95
CA VAL A 437 -22.45 7.86 -30.44
C VAL A 437 -21.26 8.72 -30.87
N ASP A 438 -20.39 9.03 -29.93
CA ASP A 438 -19.21 9.87 -30.19
C ASP A 438 -18.12 9.11 -30.97
N PRO A 439 -17.03 9.78 -31.40
CA PRO A 439 -15.92 9.13 -32.12
C PRO A 439 -15.22 7.98 -31.38
N ASP A 440 -15.27 7.97 -30.05
CA ASP A 440 -14.66 6.92 -29.21
C ASP A 440 -15.62 5.75 -28.96
N GLY A 441 -16.88 5.88 -29.38
CA GLY A 441 -17.89 4.84 -29.29
C GLY A 441 -18.78 4.93 -28.05
N ASN A 442 -18.72 6.04 -27.30
CA ASN A 442 -19.53 6.23 -26.10
C ASN A 442 -20.96 6.63 -26.44
N LEU A 443 -21.90 6.18 -25.61
CA LEU A 443 -23.31 6.50 -25.77
C LEU A 443 -23.61 7.86 -25.13
N HIS A 444 -24.50 8.63 -25.76
CA HIS A 444 -24.99 9.88 -25.21
C HIS A 444 -26.51 9.92 -25.12
N SER A 445 -27.02 10.44 -24.01
CA SER A 445 -28.44 10.61 -23.76
C SER A 445 -29.00 11.90 -24.38
N ASN A 446 -30.32 11.93 -24.58
CA ASN A 446 -31.04 13.12 -25.07
C ASN A 446 -31.39 14.14 -23.97
N PHE A 447 -30.88 13.93 -22.75
CA PHE A 447 -30.99 14.85 -21.64
C PHE A 447 -29.61 15.07 -20.99
N SER A 448 -29.53 16.10 -20.15
CA SER A 448 -28.39 16.35 -19.27
C SER A 448 -28.85 16.32 -17.83
N LEU A 449 -27.89 16.21 -16.91
CA LEU A 449 -28.21 16.24 -15.50
C LEU A 449 -28.16 17.66 -14.96
N ARG A 450 -28.95 17.92 -13.92
CA ARG A 450 -29.02 19.20 -13.22
C ARG A 450 -28.15 19.18 -11.97
N ALA A 451 -27.14 20.04 -11.95
CA ALA A 451 -26.29 20.20 -10.77
C ALA A 451 -27.06 20.62 -9.50
N ASP A 452 -28.26 21.23 -9.57
CA ASP A 452 -29.07 21.57 -8.39
C ASP A 452 -29.91 20.41 -7.83
N GLY A 453 -29.83 19.23 -8.44
CA GLY A 453 -30.54 18.01 -8.03
C GLY A 453 -31.85 17.78 -8.79
N GLU A 454 -32.07 16.54 -9.23
CA GLU A 454 -33.33 16.11 -9.88
C GLU A 454 -33.55 14.60 -9.76
N TYR A 455 -34.61 14.07 -10.36
CA TYR A 455 -34.85 12.62 -10.42
C TYR A 455 -33.89 11.94 -11.40
N LEU A 456 -33.44 10.71 -11.13
CA LEU A 456 -32.69 9.92 -12.10
C LEU A 456 -33.05 8.44 -11.95
N ALA A 457 -33.33 7.75 -13.04
CA ALA A 457 -33.63 6.32 -13.01
C ALA A 457 -33.20 5.55 -14.25
N LEU A 458 -32.93 4.26 -14.03
CA LEU A 458 -32.83 3.22 -15.03
C LEU A 458 -34.11 2.38 -14.98
N VAL A 459 -34.79 2.25 -16.12
CA VAL A 459 -36.14 1.68 -16.21
C VAL A 459 -36.14 0.40 -17.04
N SER A 460 -36.86 -0.62 -16.56
CA SER A 460 -36.99 -1.90 -17.26
C SER A 460 -37.96 -1.82 -18.44
N PRO A 461 -37.66 -2.50 -19.58
CA PRO A 461 -38.57 -2.58 -20.74
C PRO A 461 -39.92 -3.25 -20.44
N VAL A 462 -39.97 -4.11 -19.41
CA VAL A 462 -41.12 -5.02 -19.20
C VAL A 462 -42.24 -4.36 -18.42
N SER A 463 -41.90 -3.56 -17.41
CA SER A 463 -42.86 -2.99 -16.45
C SER A 463 -42.98 -1.47 -16.51
N GLY A 464 -42.05 -0.77 -17.17
CA GLY A 464 -41.92 0.68 -17.05
C GLY A 464 -41.61 1.15 -15.62
N SER A 465 -41.24 0.22 -14.73
CA SER A 465 -40.83 0.52 -13.36
C SER A 465 -39.32 0.73 -13.29
N PRO A 466 -38.84 1.64 -12.43
CA PRO A 466 -37.41 1.80 -12.20
C PRO A 466 -36.82 0.51 -11.60
N VAL A 467 -35.68 0.07 -12.13
CA VAL A 467 -34.85 -0.98 -11.55
C VAL A 467 -33.73 -0.41 -10.69
N SER A 468 -33.42 0.87 -10.87
CA SER A 468 -32.53 1.67 -10.04
C SER A 468 -32.96 3.13 -10.16
N GLU A 469 -33.07 3.84 -9.05
CA GLU A 469 -33.53 5.24 -9.03
C GLU A 469 -32.90 6.05 -7.89
N PHE A 470 -32.77 7.34 -8.13
CA PHE A 470 -32.50 8.39 -7.14
C PHE A 470 -33.76 9.26 -7.05
N SER A 471 -34.54 9.02 -6.01
CA SER A 471 -35.91 9.52 -5.86
C SER A 471 -36.15 10.15 -4.48
N PRO A 472 -36.94 11.24 -4.38
CA PRO A 472 -37.55 11.99 -5.48
C PRO A 472 -36.54 12.82 -6.28
N THR A 473 -35.39 13.16 -5.69
CA THR A 473 -34.26 13.82 -6.36
C THR A 473 -32.93 13.38 -5.72
N TYR A 474 -31.84 13.39 -6.48
CA TYR A 474 -30.47 13.40 -5.93
C TYR A 474 -30.11 14.81 -5.38
N PRO A 475 -29.11 14.95 -4.49
CA PRO A 475 -28.74 16.25 -3.90
C PRO A 475 -27.99 17.16 -4.88
N GLU A 476 -27.81 18.44 -4.53
CA GLU A 476 -26.98 19.37 -5.30
C GLU A 476 -25.55 18.82 -5.49
N GLN A 477 -25.10 18.77 -6.74
CA GLN A 477 -23.84 18.19 -7.17
C GLN A 477 -22.71 19.21 -7.17
N ARG A 478 -21.48 18.74 -6.95
CA ARG A 478 -20.27 19.55 -6.84
C ARG A 478 -19.32 19.22 -7.99
N GLU A 479 -18.44 20.16 -8.31
CA GLU A 479 -17.49 20.04 -9.43
C GLU A 479 -16.61 18.80 -9.24
N ASP A 480 -16.61 17.89 -10.21
CA ASP A 480 -15.74 16.71 -10.28
C ASP A 480 -15.92 15.69 -9.14
N LEU A 481 -17.05 15.76 -8.45
CA LEU A 481 -17.47 14.78 -7.45
C LEU A 481 -18.63 13.97 -8.02
N SER A 482 -18.45 12.66 -8.07
CA SER A 482 -19.51 11.76 -8.49
C SER A 482 -20.41 11.39 -7.32
N TYR A 483 -21.58 10.85 -7.63
CA TYR A 483 -22.59 10.45 -6.66
C TYR A 483 -23.13 9.07 -7.02
N GLY A 484 -23.44 8.25 -6.01
CA GLY A 484 -24.04 6.94 -6.20
C GLY A 484 -24.82 6.48 -4.97
N PRO A 485 -25.15 5.18 -4.87
CA PRO A 485 -25.94 4.66 -3.76
C PRO A 485 -25.31 4.90 -2.38
N GLY A 486 -23.99 5.09 -2.30
CA GLY A 486 -23.24 5.38 -1.08
C GLY A 486 -23.13 6.87 -0.71
N GLY A 487 -23.59 7.80 -1.56
CA GLY A 487 -23.37 9.24 -1.39
C GLY A 487 -22.37 9.79 -2.41
N PHE A 488 -21.65 10.85 -2.04
CA PHE A 488 -20.61 11.45 -2.88
C PHE A 488 -19.30 10.65 -2.83
N TYR A 489 -18.63 10.52 -3.98
CA TYR A 489 -17.28 9.98 -4.07
C TYR A 489 -16.32 11.09 -4.53
N ALA A 490 -15.27 11.33 -3.73
CA ALA A 490 -14.26 12.34 -4.03
C ALA A 490 -13.29 11.90 -5.14
N ILE A 491 -13.17 10.59 -5.37
CA ILE A 491 -12.40 10.01 -6.47
C ILE A 491 -13.39 9.25 -7.35
N PRO A 492 -13.82 9.85 -8.47
CA PRO A 492 -14.71 9.18 -9.41
C PRO A 492 -14.07 7.92 -10.00
N THR A 493 -14.86 6.89 -10.26
CA THR A 493 -14.37 5.58 -10.71
C THR A 493 -15.02 5.08 -12.01
N PRO A 494 -15.00 5.88 -13.10
CA PRO A 494 -15.61 5.50 -14.35
C PRO A 494 -15.03 4.18 -14.90
N GLY A 495 -15.91 3.23 -15.19
CA GLY A 495 -15.59 1.90 -15.71
C GLY A 495 -15.14 0.90 -14.65
N ALA A 496 -15.21 1.23 -13.37
CA ALA A 496 -14.69 0.42 -12.27
C ALA A 496 -15.62 0.43 -11.04
N PRO A 497 -15.47 -0.53 -10.10
CA PRO A 497 -16.22 -0.48 -8.84
C PRO A 497 -15.87 0.78 -8.04
N SER A 498 -16.89 1.43 -7.47
CA SER A 498 -16.73 2.58 -6.58
C SER A 498 -15.72 2.33 -5.46
N GLN A 499 -14.80 3.27 -5.28
CA GLN A 499 -13.75 3.21 -4.26
C GLN A 499 -14.13 4.08 -3.04
N GLY A 500 -13.88 3.54 -1.84
CA GLY A 500 -14.20 4.22 -0.59
C GLY A 500 -15.66 4.07 -0.16
N SER A 501 -15.97 4.54 1.05
CA SER A 501 -17.36 4.76 1.45
C SER A 501 -17.76 6.14 0.94
N GLY A 502 -18.86 6.22 0.19
CA GLY A 502 -19.39 7.52 -0.18
C GLY A 502 -19.65 8.35 1.07
N VAL A 503 -19.38 9.65 0.99
CA VAL A 503 -19.66 10.59 2.08
C VAL A 503 -21.07 11.14 1.91
N ILE A 504 -21.74 11.38 3.03
CA ILE A 504 -23.12 11.88 3.05
C ILE A 504 -23.16 13.30 2.47
N ASP A 505 -22.15 14.11 2.78
CA ASP A 505 -21.93 15.48 2.28
C ASP A 505 -20.53 15.95 2.73
N PHE A 506 -20.18 17.22 2.55
CA PHE A 506 -18.88 17.79 2.91
C PHE A 506 -19.03 18.80 4.04
N VAL A 507 -18.02 18.87 4.90
CA VAL A 507 -17.95 19.94 5.91
C VAL A 507 -17.72 21.28 5.21
N ALA A 508 -18.45 22.31 5.63
CA ALA A 508 -18.30 23.66 5.11
C ALA A 508 -16.97 24.26 5.58
N ASP A 509 -16.37 25.05 4.70
CA ASP A 509 -15.03 25.61 4.89
C ASP A 509 -14.87 26.41 6.19
N THR A 510 -13.65 26.48 6.71
CA THR A 510 -13.41 27.19 7.97
C THR A 510 -13.27 28.71 7.75
N THR A 511 -13.79 29.49 8.70
CA THR A 511 -13.72 30.95 8.67
C THR A 511 -13.01 31.44 9.92
N PHE A 512 -12.09 32.38 9.73
CA PHE A 512 -11.30 32.98 10.80
C PHE A 512 -11.80 34.40 11.07
N SER A 513 -12.02 34.72 12.35
CA SER A 513 -12.44 36.06 12.79
C SER A 513 -11.40 37.16 12.56
N VAL A 514 -10.13 36.80 12.34
CA VAL A 514 -9.02 37.73 12.12
C VAL A 514 -8.19 37.28 10.92
N ASP A 515 -8.05 38.16 9.93
CA ASP A 515 -7.27 37.91 8.72
C ASP A 515 -5.76 37.81 9.00
N ARG A 516 -5.04 37.02 8.20
CA ARG A 516 -3.57 37.01 8.16
C ARG A 516 -2.99 38.41 7.98
N GLY A 517 -1.80 38.64 8.53
CA GLY A 517 -1.12 39.93 8.35
C GLY A 517 -0.14 40.27 9.46
N PHE A 518 0.21 41.55 9.53
CA PHE A 518 1.16 42.09 10.50
C PHE A 518 0.43 42.68 11.71
N TYR A 519 0.90 42.33 12.90
CA TYR A 519 0.30 42.73 14.17
C TYR A 519 1.36 43.16 15.17
N THR A 520 0.98 44.07 16.07
CA THR A 520 1.84 44.59 17.15
C THR A 520 1.34 44.21 18.53
N ASP A 521 0.02 44.06 18.70
CA ASP A 521 -0.62 43.71 19.96
C ASP A 521 -1.20 42.29 19.89
N PRO A 522 -1.15 41.49 20.99
CA PRO A 522 -1.78 40.18 21.04
C PRO A 522 -3.30 40.23 20.87
N PHE A 523 -3.87 39.21 20.23
CA PHE A 523 -5.31 39.06 19.99
C PHE A 523 -5.75 37.60 20.10
N SER A 524 -7.05 37.35 20.00
CA SER A 524 -7.61 36.00 19.97
C SER A 524 -8.37 35.76 18.67
N VAL A 525 -8.17 34.58 18.08
CA VAL A 525 -8.77 34.16 16.82
C VAL A 525 -9.84 33.12 17.11
N GLU A 526 -11.08 33.45 16.82
CA GLU A 526 -12.19 32.51 16.69
C GLU A 526 -12.20 31.88 15.29
N ILE A 527 -12.42 30.56 15.23
CA ILE A 527 -12.56 29.77 14.01
C ILE A 527 -13.96 29.16 14.00
N THR A 528 -14.67 29.26 12.88
CA THR A 528 -16.04 28.75 12.74
C THR A 528 -16.21 27.97 11.44
N THR A 529 -17.14 27.02 11.42
CA THR A 529 -17.65 26.39 10.18
C THR A 529 -19.16 26.53 10.15
N ALA A 530 -19.74 26.62 8.95
CA ALA A 530 -21.19 26.68 8.78
C ALA A 530 -21.87 25.31 9.00
N THR A 531 -21.11 24.21 8.99
CA THR A 531 -21.66 22.86 9.24
C THR A 531 -21.95 22.68 10.72
N PRO A 532 -23.22 22.50 11.13
CA PRO A 532 -23.57 22.26 12.52
C PRO A 532 -22.93 20.95 13.03
N ASP A 533 -22.48 20.99 14.29
CA ASP A 533 -21.87 19.86 15.02
C ASP A 533 -20.54 19.35 14.43
N ALA A 534 -19.92 20.06 13.50
CA ALA A 534 -18.56 19.75 13.05
C ALA A 534 -17.52 20.18 14.10
N GLU A 535 -16.51 19.34 14.28
CA GLU A 535 -15.37 19.59 15.17
C GLU A 535 -14.22 20.24 14.39
N ILE A 536 -13.70 21.35 14.87
CA ILE A 536 -12.55 22.04 14.24
C ILE A 536 -11.28 21.64 14.99
N TYR A 537 -10.23 21.23 14.28
CA TYR A 537 -8.91 20.97 14.84
C TYR A 537 -7.90 21.95 14.24
N TYR A 538 -6.92 22.40 15.05
CA TYR A 538 -5.90 23.35 14.60
C TYR A 538 -4.48 22.99 15.06
N THR A 539 -3.47 23.50 14.36
CA THR A 539 -2.05 23.40 14.70
C THR A 539 -1.37 24.77 14.57
N THR A 540 -0.27 24.96 15.29
CA THR A 540 0.54 26.19 15.25
C THR A 540 2.01 25.96 14.94
N ASP A 541 2.41 24.70 14.78
CA ASP A 541 3.77 24.24 14.49
C ASP A 541 4.01 24.01 12.98
N GLY A 542 2.99 24.23 12.15
CA GLY A 542 3.04 24.05 10.71
C GLY A 542 2.61 22.67 10.21
N THR A 543 2.36 21.70 11.10
CA THR A 543 1.88 20.37 10.73
C THR A 543 0.40 20.39 10.29
N GLU A 544 -0.06 19.34 9.62
CA GLU A 544 -1.46 19.23 9.17
C GLU A 544 -2.41 18.94 10.35
N PRO A 545 -3.47 19.75 10.57
CA PRO A 545 -4.43 19.52 11.62
C PRO A 545 -5.32 18.31 11.32
N SER A 546 -5.42 17.39 12.28
CA SER A 546 -6.35 16.25 12.25
C SER A 546 -6.79 15.90 13.66
N PRO A 547 -7.81 15.05 13.86
CA PRO A 547 -8.17 14.58 15.20
C PRO A 547 -7.03 13.89 15.96
N ARG A 548 -6.00 13.40 15.25
CA ARG A 548 -4.82 12.76 15.83
C ARG A 548 -3.66 13.73 16.09
N ASN A 549 -3.48 14.72 15.22
CA ASN A 549 -2.30 15.60 15.20
C ASN A 549 -2.60 17.06 15.57
N GLY A 550 -3.88 17.44 15.68
CA GLY A 550 -4.34 18.79 15.97
C GLY A 550 -4.94 18.96 17.37
N THR A 551 -5.08 20.21 17.78
CA THR A 551 -5.79 20.59 19.00
C THR A 551 -7.25 20.87 18.67
N LEU A 552 -8.19 20.23 19.38
CA LEU A 552 -9.63 20.50 19.24
C LEU A 552 -9.92 21.96 19.64
N PHE A 553 -10.57 22.70 18.75
CA PHE A 553 -10.96 24.09 18.97
C PHE A 553 -12.19 24.16 19.88
N LEU A 554 -11.98 24.56 21.12
CA LEU A 554 -13.04 24.78 22.12
C LEU A 554 -13.17 26.25 22.54
N ASP A 555 -12.09 27.01 22.42
CA ASP A 555 -11.98 28.41 22.80
C ASP A 555 -11.12 29.18 21.78
N PRO A 556 -11.32 30.51 21.60
CA PRO A 556 -10.51 31.32 20.71
C PRO A 556 -8.99 31.20 20.96
N VAL A 557 -8.22 31.01 19.89
CA VAL A 557 -6.77 30.80 19.95
C VAL A 557 -6.07 32.13 20.20
N ARG A 558 -5.32 32.24 21.31
CA ARG A 558 -4.56 33.46 21.62
C ARG A 558 -3.27 33.51 20.80
N ILE A 559 -3.12 34.56 20.00
CA ILE A 559 -1.93 34.86 19.21
C ILE A 559 -1.20 36.03 19.86
N SER A 560 0.04 35.80 20.30
CA SER A 560 0.89 36.82 20.94
C SER A 560 2.28 36.97 20.32
N SER A 561 2.55 36.19 19.28
CA SER A 561 3.82 36.13 18.56
C SER A 561 3.56 35.68 17.13
N THR A 562 4.59 35.71 16.29
CA THR A 562 4.52 35.18 14.92
C THR A 562 4.06 33.72 14.96
N THR A 563 2.99 33.39 14.25
CA THR A 563 2.33 32.07 14.30
C THR A 563 1.67 31.76 12.97
N ALA A 564 1.90 30.55 12.46
CA ALA A 564 1.11 29.98 11.38
C ALA A 564 0.01 29.12 12.00
N LEU A 565 -1.21 29.63 12.01
CA LEU A 565 -2.38 28.91 12.52
C LEU A 565 -3.04 28.18 11.36
N ARG A 566 -3.04 26.84 11.42
CA ARG A 566 -3.66 25.97 10.42
C ARG A 566 -4.88 25.31 11.03
N ALA A 567 -6.00 25.21 10.32
CA ALA A 567 -7.21 24.54 10.82
C ALA A 567 -7.92 23.73 9.74
N ALA A 568 -8.64 22.70 10.17
CA ALA A 568 -9.56 21.91 9.35
C ALA A 568 -10.76 21.46 10.21
N ALA A 569 -11.92 21.30 9.58
CA ALA A 569 -13.15 20.88 10.25
C ALA A 569 -13.58 19.47 9.81
N PHE A 570 -14.06 18.68 10.78
CA PHE A 570 -14.36 17.26 10.64
C PHE A 570 -15.77 16.97 11.15
N LYS A 571 -16.47 16.06 10.49
CA LYS A 571 -17.75 15.53 10.96
C LYS A 571 -17.89 14.08 10.51
N GLU A 572 -18.38 13.23 11.39
CA GLU A 572 -18.58 11.81 11.10
C GLU A 572 -19.53 11.64 9.90
N GLY A 573 -19.13 10.83 8.91
CA GLY A 573 -19.88 10.57 7.68
C GLY A 573 -19.80 11.67 6.62
N TYR A 574 -19.00 12.72 6.85
CA TYR A 574 -18.77 13.81 5.91
C TYR A 574 -17.29 13.81 5.49
N GLU A 575 -17.00 14.31 4.29
CA GLU A 575 -15.61 14.63 3.93
C GLU A 575 -15.17 15.88 4.71
N PRO A 576 -13.99 15.88 5.36
CA PRO A 576 -13.48 17.04 6.08
C PRO A 576 -13.13 18.19 5.13
N THR A 577 -12.95 19.39 5.69
CA THR A 577 -12.43 20.51 4.91
C THR A 577 -10.97 20.26 4.52
N ASN A 578 -10.51 20.95 3.47
CA ASN A 578 -9.08 21.20 3.28
C ASN A 578 -8.50 21.97 4.48
N VAL A 579 -7.18 22.09 4.51
CA VAL A 579 -6.48 22.86 5.56
C VAL A 579 -6.42 24.33 5.18
N ASP A 580 -7.06 25.18 5.98
CA ASP A 580 -6.89 26.62 5.91
C ASP A 580 -5.71 27.10 6.74
N THR A 581 -4.97 28.08 6.22
CA THR A 581 -3.81 28.65 6.91
C THR A 581 -3.91 30.17 7.02
N GLN A 582 -3.83 30.69 8.25
CA GLN A 582 -3.64 32.10 8.54
C GLN A 582 -2.26 32.32 9.20
N THR A 583 -1.45 33.17 8.59
CA THR A 583 -0.13 33.53 9.13
C THR A 583 -0.19 34.92 9.75
N TYR A 584 0.09 34.98 11.05
CA TYR A 584 0.15 36.22 11.82
C TYR A 584 1.61 36.56 12.09
N LEU A 585 2.04 37.75 11.71
CA LEU A 585 3.43 38.19 11.74
C LEU A 585 3.60 39.30 12.79
N PHE A 586 4.42 39.06 13.81
CA PHE A 586 4.76 40.05 14.82
C PHE A 586 6.15 40.61 14.54
N LEU A 587 6.22 41.91 14.29
CA LEU A 587 7.47 42.56 13.87
C LEU A 587 8.60 42.37 14.89
N GLU A 588 8.29 42.40 16.19
CA GLU A 588 9.30 42.20 17.23
C GLU A 588 9.95 40.80 17.15
N ASP A 589 9.19 39.77 16.79
CA ASP A 589 9.72 38.41 16.63
C ASP A 589 10.56 38.29 15.36
N ILE A 590 10.12 38.92 14.27
CA ILE A 590 10.88 38.97 13.01
C ILE A 590 12.21 39.69 13.22
N LEU A 591 12.22 40.80 13.96
CA LEU A 591 13.45 41.55 14.26
C LEU A 591 14.42 40.77 15.15
N ARG A 592 13.89 39.88 15.99
CA ARG A 592 14.68 39.01 16.89
C ARG A 592 14.95 37.63 16.31
N GLN A 593 14.45 37.37 15.10
CA GLN A 593 14.62 36.09 14.43
C GLN A 593 16.11 35.84 14.18
N PRO A 594 16.66 34.70 14.60
CA PRO A 594 18.06 34.40 14.36
C PRO A 594 18.33 34.32 12.86
N GLN A 595 19.54 34.71 12.41
CA GLN A 595 19.92 34.61 11.00
C GLN A 595 19.87 33.17 10.47
N ASN A 596 20.06 32.18 11.34
CA ASN A 596 19.95 30.75 11.03
C ASN A 596 18.84 30.15 11.88
N ILE A 597 17.66 29.94 11.28
CA ILE A 597 16.53 29.26 11.93
C ILE A 597 16.69 27.77 11.63
N THR A 598 16.69 26.93 12.66
CA THR A 598 16.71 25.47 12.49
C THR A 598 15.54 25.04 11.60
N GLY A 599 15.83 24.38 10.47
CA GLY A 599 14.82 23.90 9.51
C GLY A 599 14.54 24.83 8.31
N TYR A 600 15.14 26.02 8.23
CA TYR A 600 15.12 26.85 7.02
C TYR A 600 16.31 26.51 6.11
N PRO A 601 16.14 26.44 4.78
CA PRO A 601 17.26 26.20 3.87
C PRO A 601 18.25 27.37 3.89
N ASP A 602 19.55 27.06 4.00
CA ASP A 602 20.64 28.05 4.03
C ASP A 602 20.76 28.86 2.71
N THR A 603 20.03 28.47 1.66
CA THR A 603 19.97 29.16 0.37
C THR A 603 18.53 29.30 -0.11
N TRP A 604 18.14 30.51 -0.51
CA TRP A 604 16.84 30.76 -1.14
C TRP A 604 17.00 30.70 -2.66
N ALA A 605 16.34 29.72 -3.30
CA ALA A 605 16.28 29.58 -4.77
C ALA A 605 17.62 29.43 -5.51
N ASN A 606 18.61 28.72 -4.92
CA ASN A 606 19.92 28.46 -5.56
C ASN A 606 20.63 29.74 -6.08
N LYS A 607 20.66 30.79 -5.26
CA LYS A 607 21.54 31.95 -5.47
C LYS A 607 22.35 32.28 -4.23
#